data_AF-I1C4H4-F1
#
_entry.id   AF-I1C4H4-F1
#
_cell.length_a   1.000
_cell.length_b   1.000
_cell.length_c   1.000
_cell.angle_alpha   90.00
_cell.angle_beta   90.00
_cell.angle_gamma   90.00
#
_symmetry.space_group_name_H-M   'P 1'
#
loop_
_entity.id
_entity.type
_entity.pdbx_description
1 polymer ?
#
loop_
_entity_poly.entity_id
_entity_poly.type
_entity_poly.pdbx_seq_one_letter_code
_entity_poly.pdbx_strand_id
1 'polypeptide(L)'
;MYGVTQQHFCSCLFWHSAHVPPDHWLRSPRRSKLQAHQFFTFDSVRRCIRPLLAPDGPPFPRLSSWLTRDLQRRIISLNDLTWSLILHETTDVGTVDDTPFVSWFTRSSYWYLFDSKVFRLNQLSSLLPLSFSTWSSQKWQQFWSLKIAPEARSLWYRFLYNKLHCQVTVSRFDSQVTDMCNFCQDAPEDLRHLFVDCHKKWSIWQTVLSQFAPYLEFQQDDVYAILMNLQQHDYVNNTRLLLLCSSVLMHIWRAHWRSVFDQVPFQEHVIIEKIYTHFHRISPH
;
A
#
# COMPACT_ATOMS: atom_id res chain seq x y z
N MET A 1 -13.53 -3.72 -28.15
CA MET A 1 -14.37 -2.50 -28.09
C MET A 1 -15.63 -2.61 -27.22
N TYR A 2 -16.16 -3.81 -26.91
CA TYR A 2 -17.26 -3.97 -25.92
C TYR A 2 -16.85 -3.79 -24.44
N GLY A 3 -15.54 -3.80 -24.13
CA GLY A 3 -15.03 -3.82 -22.76
C GLY A 3 -14.97 -2.47 -22.03
N VAL A 4 -14.81 -1.35 -22.76
CA VAL A 4 -14.59 -0.02 -22.14
C VAL A 4 -15.87 0.51 -21.47
N THR A 5 -17.03 0.27 -22.07
CA THR A 5 -18.32 0.63 -21.45
C THR A 5 -18.75 -0.28 -20.32
N GLN A 6 -18.31 -1.54 -20.31
CA GLN A 6 -18.64 -2.47 -19.24
C GLN A 6 -17.90 -2.13 -17.94
N GLN A 7 -16.60 -1.79 -18.00
CA GLN A 7 -15.82 -1.57 -16.78
C GLN A 7 -16.18 -0.27 -16.02
N HIS A 8 -16.54 0.82 -16.71
CA HIS A 8 -16.87 2.09 -16.04
C HIS A 8 -18.28 2.18 -15.46
N PHE A 9 -19.23 1.33 -15.91
CA PHE A 9 -20.67 1.44 -15.57
C PHE A 9 -21.23 0.18 -14.88
N CYS A 10 -20.35 -0.61 -14.26
CA CYS A 10 -20.68 -1.68 -13.31
C CYS A 10 -21.02 -1.16 -11.89
N SER A 11 -21.01 0.15 -11.68
CA SER A 11 -21.44 0.83 -10.46
C SER A 11 -22.89 1.32 -10.55
N CYS A 12 -23.51 1.51 -9.38
CA CYS A 12 -24.90 1.93 -9.33
C CYS A 12 -25.07 3.35 -9.91
N LEU A 13 -26.11 3.57 -10.71
CA LEU A 13 -26.44 4.82 -11.38
C LEU A 13 -26.48 6.03 -10.43
N PHE A 14 -26.89 5.81 -9.18
CA PHE A 14 -26.91 6.86 -8.16
C PHE A 14 -25.52 7.46 -7.90
N TRP A 15 -24.45 6.66 -7.93
CA TRP A 15 -23.07 7.13 -7.70
C TRP A 15 -22.52 7.98 -8.84
N HIS A 16 -23.14 7.90 -10.02
CA HIS A 16 -22.81 8.74 -11.16
C HIS A 16 -23.50 10.11 -11.13
N SER A 17 -24.37 10.35 -10.14
CA SER A 17 -25.13 11.60 -10.00
C SER A 17 -24.46 12.53 -8.97
N ALA A 18 -24.25 13.80 -9.33
CA ALA A 18 -23.78 14.84 -8.40
C ALA A 18 -24.92 15.44 -7.58
N HIS A 19 -26.10 15.62 -8.19
CA HIS A 19 -27.27 16.14 -7.50
C HIS A 19 -28.51 15.29 -7.82
N VAL A 20 -29.19 14.84 -6.75
CA VAL A 20 -30.43 14.07 -6.82
C VAL A 20 -31.41 14.59 -5.77
N PRO A 21 -32.59 15.13 -6.15
CA PRO A 21 -33.59 15.62 -5.20
C PRO A 21 -34.05 14.54 -4.19
N PRO A 22 -34.50 14.92 -2.98
CA PRO A 22 -34.91 13.96 -1.93
C PRO A 22 -36.00 12.98 -2.35
N ASP A 23 -36.99 13.46 -3.11
CA ASP A 23 -38.14 12.65 -3.57
C ASP A 23 -37.92 11.97 -4.92
N HIS A 24 -36.69 12.04 -5.44
CA HIS A 24 -36.37 11.48 -6.74
C HIS A 24 -36.32 9.95 -6.69
N TRP A 25 -36.80 9.31 -7.76
CA TRP A 25 -36.92 7.84 -7.82
C TRP A 25 -35.57 7.11 -7.67
N LEU A 26 -34.44 7.75 -8.01
CA LEU A 26 -33.09 7.20 -7.81
C LEU A 26 -32.73 6.98 -6.33
N ARG A 27 -33.35 7.70 -5.39
CA ARG A 27 -33.13 7.52 -3.95
C ARG A 27 -33.92 6.36 -3.35
N SER A 28 -34.86 5.78 -4.10
CA SER A 28 -35.61 4.61 -3.64
C SER A 28 -34.65 3.42 -3.41
N PRO A 29 -34.72 2.72 -2.26
CA PRO A 29 -33.79 1.63 -1.92
C PRO A 29 -33.69 0.50 -2.94
N ARG A 30 -34.76 0.28 -3.73
CA ARG A 30 -34.79 -0.72 -4.80
C ARG A 30 -34.13 -0.22 -6.08
N ARG A 31 -34.20 1.10 -6.35
CA ARG A 31 -33.76 1.72 -7.60
C ARG A 31 -32.35 2.29 -7.53
N SER A 32 -31.88 2.63 -6.32
CA SER A 32 -30.51 3.09 -6.07
C SER A 32 -29.45 2.03 -6.38
N LYS A 33 -29.84 0.75 -6.47
CA LYS A 33 -28.98 -0.39 -6.83
C LYS A 33 -28.93 -0.68 -8.33
N LEU A 34 -29.72 0.02 -9.13
CA LEU A 34 -29.71 -0.17 -10.58
C LEU A 34 -28.38 0.30 -11.15
N GLN A 35 -27.85 -0.46 -12.09
CA GLN A 35 -26.51 -0.28 -12.61
C GLN A 35 -26.52 0.73 -13.75
N ALA A 36 -25.45 1.52 -13.86
CA ALA A 36 -25.42 2.60 -14.82
C ALA A 36 -25.42 2.10 -16.28
N HIS A 37 -24.86 0.91 -16.57
CA HIS A 37 -24.91 0.30 -17.91
C HIS A 37 -26.33 -0.06 -18.37
N GLN A 38 -27.30 -0.10 -17.45
CA GLN A 38 -28.71 -0.34 -17.78
C GLN A 38 -29.41 0.91 -18.34
N PHE A 39 -28.73 2.06 -18.32
CA PHE A 39 -29.26 3.38 -18.71
C PHE A 39 -28.38 4.13 -19.71
N PHE A 40 -27.13 3.72 -19.88
CA PHE A 40 -26.16 4.34 -20.78
C PHE A 40 -25.56 3.30 -21.73
N THR A 41 -25.18 3.75 -22.92
CA THR A 41 -24.50 2.95 -23.94
C THR A 41 -23.35 3.73 -24.57
N PHE A 42 -22.47 3.03 -25.27
CA PHE A 42 -21.41 3.66 -26.06
C PHE A 42 -21.96 4.02 -27.44
N ASP A 43 -21.79 5.26 -27.86
CA ASP A 43 -21.96 5.65 -29.24
C ASP A 43 -20.65 5.42 -29.99
N SER A 44 -20.59 4.40 -30.84
CA SER A 44 -19.38 4.08 -31.61
C SER A 44 -19.03 5.14 -32.66
N VAL A 45 -20.01 5.93 -33.12
CA VAL A 45 -19.82 6.99 -34.12
C VAL A 45 -19.24 8.23 -33.46
N ARG A 46 -19.80 8.62 -32.31
CA ARG A 46 -19.34 9.79 -31.54
C ARG A 46 -18.21 9.48 -30.55
N ARG A 47 -17.90 8.18 -30.39
CA ARG A 47 -16.92 7.64 -29.44
C ARG A 47 -17.09 8.22 -28.04
N CYS A 48 -18.34 8.41 -27.62
CA CYS A 48 -18.68 8.92 -26.30
C CYS A 48 -19.82 8.11 -25.70
N ILE A 49 -20.05 8.29 -24.41
CA ILE A 49 -21.15 7.65 -23.71
C ILE A 49 -22.43 8.46 -23.93
N ARG A 50 -23.55 7.79 -24.14
CA ARG A 50 -24.86 8.45 -24.25
C ARG A 50 -25.94 7.68 -23.48
N PRO A 51 -27.02 8.35 -23.03
CA PRO A 51 -28.19 7.65 -22.51
C PRO A 51 -28.75 6.66 -23.54
N LEU A 52 -29.32 5.56 -23.05
CA LEU A 52 -30.08 4.61 -23.86
C LEU A 52 -31.36 5.28 -24.36
N LEU A 53 -31.60 5.15 -25.66
CA LEU A 53 -32.77 5.64 -26.36
C LEU A 53 -33.73 4.49 -26.65
N ALA A 54 -34.98 4.81 -27.04
CA ALA A 54 -35.97 3.79 -27.37
C ALA A 54 -35.52 2.73 -28.40
N PRO A 55 -34.75 3.08 -29.46
CA PRO A 55 -34.23 2.10 -30.41
C PRO A 55 -33.22 1.10 -29.82
N ASP A 56 -32.54 1.46 -28.73
CA ASP A 56 -31.54 0.59 -28.09
C ASP A 56 -32.20 -0.54 -27.25
N GLY A 57 -33.52 -0.54 -27.10
CA GLY A 57 -34.26 -1.53 -26.31
C GLY A 57 -33.84 -1.57 -24.83
N PRO A 58 -33.88 -0.42 -24.11
CA PRO A 58 -33.41 -0.36 -22.73
C PRO A 58 -34.16 -1.35 -21.83
N PRO A 59 -33.48 -2.00 -20.86
CA PRO A 59 -34.11 -2.95 -19.95
C PRO A 59 -35.23 -2.31 -19.11
N PHE A 60 -35.14 -0.99 -18.87
CA PHE A 60 -36.16 -0.19 -18.20
C PHE A 60 -36.58 1.02 -19.05
N PRO A 61 -37.47 0.86 -20.05
CA PRO A 61 -37.79 1.93 -21.00
C PRO A 61 -38.37 3.18 -20.34
N ARG A 62 -39.29 3.00 -19.39
CA ARG A 62 -39.92 4.13 -18.66
C ARG A 62 -38.91 4.90 -17.82
N LEU A 63 -38.04 4.19 -17.10
CA LEU A 63 -37.03 4.81 -16.25
C LEU A 63 -35.92 5.49 -17.07
N SER A 64 -35.54 4.92 -18.21
CA SER A 64 -34.54 5.51 -19.13
C SER A 64 -35.07 6.79 -19.77
N SER A 65 -36.36 6.80 -20.14
CA SER A 65 -37.05 8.00 -20.61
C SER A 65 -37.12 9.08 -19.53
N TRP A 66 -37.46 8.71 -18.30
CA TRP A 66 -37.45 9.65 -17.17
C TRP A 66 -36.06 10.20 -16.91
N LEU A 67 -35.04 9.34 -16.84
CA LEU A 67 -33.66 9.76 -16.63
C LEU A 67 -33.21 10.78 -17.68
N THR A 68 -33.47 10.49 -18.96
CA THR A 68 -33.10 11.39 -20.07
C THR A 68 -33.80 12.73 -19.95
N ARG A 69 -35.12 12.72 -19.67
CA ARG A 69 -35.90 13.94 -19.43
C ARG A 69 -35.39 14.72 -18.23
N ASP A 70 -35.09 14.03 -17.13
CA ASP A 70 -34.68 14.64 -15.87
C ASP A 70 -33.27 15.26 -15.99
N LEU A 71 -32.37 14.64 -16.78
CA LEU A 71 -31.08 15.22 -17.19
C LEU A 71 -31.25 16.44 -18.09
N GLN A 72 -32.09 16.37 -19.12
CA GLN A 72 -32.37 17.49 -20.02
C GLN A 72 -32.95 18.70 -19.28
N ARG A 73 -33.84 18.44 -18.31
CA ARG A 73 -34.46 19.47 -17.46
C ARG A 73 -33.57 19.90 -16.28
N ARG A 74 -32.36 19.35 -16.15
CA ARG A 74 -31.41 19.61 -15.05
C ARG A 74 -32.01 19.38 -13.65
N ILE A 75 -32.98 18.46 -13.55
CA ILE A 75 -33.56 18.03 -12.26
C ILE A 75 -32.53 17.20 -11.50
N ILE A 76 -31.76 16.39 -12.24
CA ILE A 76 -30.59 15.68 -11.76
C ILE A 76 -29.37 16.13 -12.55
N SER A 77 -28.20 16.10 -11.91
CA SER A 77 -26.92 16.31 -12.58
C SER A 77 -26.04 15.09 -12.41
N LEU A 78 -25.30 14.75 -13.47
CA LEU A 78 -24.23 13.76 -13.39
C LEU A 78 -22.98 14.40 -12.77
N ASN A 79 -22.15 13.59 -12.14
CA ASN A 79 -20.85 14.07 -11.65
C ASN A 79 -19.93 14.42 -12.83
N ASP A 80 -18.94 15.29 -12.57
CA ASP A 80 -18.10 15.85 -13.63
C ASP A 80 -17.35 14.76 -14.42
N LEU A 81 -16.95 13.68 -13.75
CA LEU A 81 -16.29 12.52 -14.38
C LEU A 81 -17.22 11.77 -15.34
N THR A 82 -18.49 11.58 -14.98
CA THR A 82 -19.47 10.90 -15.84
C THR A 82 -19.92 11.82 -16.96
N TRP A 83 -20.07 13.11 -16.66
CA TRP A 83 -20.47 14.11 -17.63
C TRP A 83 -19.40 14.33 -18.71
N SER A 84 -18.12 14.32 -18.33
CA SER A 84 -17.01 14.44 -19.28
C SER A 84 -16.98 13.27 -20.27
N LEU A 85 -17.31 12.05 -19.85
CA LEU A 85 -17.41 10.87 -20.73
C LEU A 85 -18.58 10.94 -21.73
N ILE A 86 -19.59 11.79 -21.46
CA ILE A 86 -20.71 12.03 -22.36
C ILE A 86 -20.37 13.14 -23.37
N LEU A 87 -19.69 14.18 -22.89
CA LEU A 87 -19.37 15.36 -23.70
C LEU A 87 -18.16 15.16 -24.62
N HIS A 88 -17.16 14.41 -24.17
CA HIS A 88 -15.88 14.29 -24.86
C HIS A 88 -15.74 12.93 -25.55
N GLU A 89 -15.09 12.95 -26.70
CA GLU A 89 -14.62 11.73 -27.37
C GLU A 89 -13.65 11.01 -26.42
N THR A 90 -13.97 9.77 -26.10
CA THR A 90 -13.06 8.90 -25.37
C THR A 90 -11.85 8.61 -26.25
N THR A 91 -10.67 9.01 -25.78
CA THR A 91 -9.42 8.63 -26.40
C THR A 91 -9.31 7.11 -26.46
N ASP A 92 -8.94 6.58 -27.63
CA ASP A 92 -8.64 5.17 -27.78
C ASP A 92 -7.47 4.82 -26.86
N VAL A 93 -7.76 4.10 -25.77
CA VAL A 93 -6.77 3.66 -24.78
C VAL A 93 -5.91 2.52 -25.34
N GLY A 94 -6.16 2.09 -26.59
CA GLY A 94 -5.51 0.97 -27.23
C GLY A 94 -6.11 -0.37 -26.80
N THR A 95 -5.48 -1.45 -27.25
CA THR A 95 -5.83 -2.80 -26.81
C THR A 95 -5.34 -3.00 -25.38
N VAL A 96 -6.27 -3.19 -24.44
CA VAL A 96 -5.95 -3.61 -23.08
C VAL A 96 -5.45 -5.05 -23.15
N ASP A 97 -4.17 -5.25 -22.88
CA ASP A 97 -3.58 -6.57 -22.71
C ASP A 97 -3.95 -7.12 -21.33
N ASP A 98 -4.81 -8.14 -21.29
CA ASP A 98 -5.19 -8.83 -20.07
C ASP A 98 -4.28 -10.03 -19.76
N THR A 99 -3.32 -10.35 -20.63
CA THR A 99 -2.38 -11.46 -20.42
C THR A 99 -1.58 -11.36 -19.12
N PRO A 100 -1.19 -10.17 -18.59
CA PRO A 100 -0.53 -10.10 -17.29
C PRO A 100 -1.46 -10.58 -16.17
N PHE A 101 -2.74 -10.21 -16.22
CA PHE A 101 -3.72 -10.62 -15.23
C PHE A 101 -4.04 -12.11 -15.33
N VAL A 102 -4.31 -12.60 -16.55
CA VAL A 102 -4.63 -14.01 -16.80
C VAL A 102 -3.45 -14.92 -16.46
N SER A 103 -2.23 -14.54 -16.83
CA SER A 103 -1.02 -15.31 -16.49
C SER A 103 -0.78 -15.36 -14.98
N TRP A 104 -0.99 -14.26 -14.27
CA TRP A 104 -0.85 -14.24 -12.81
C TRP A 104 -1.94 -15.06 -12.11
N PHE A 105 -3.18 -14.97 -12.59
CA PHE A 105 -4.31 -15.72 -12.06
C PHE A 105 -4.12 -17.23 -12.24
N THR A 106 -3.67 -17.66 -13.41
CA THR A 106 -3.45 -19.07 -13.76
C THR A 106 -2.21 -19.69 -13.10
N ARG A 107 -1.29 -18.88 -12.55
CA ARG A 107 -0.18 -19.37 -11.70
C ARG A 107 -0.69 -20.00 -10.39
N SER A 108 -1.90 -19.67 -9.93
CA SER A 108 -2.46 -20.30 -8.74
C SER A 108 -2.90 -21.73 -9.06
N SER A 109 -2.45 -22.71 -8.26
CA SER A 109 -2.79 -24.12 -8.42
C SER A 109 -4.30 -24.44 -8.36
N TYR A 110 -5.14 -23.50 -7.92
CA TYR A 110 -6.59 -23.67 -7.77
C TYR A 110 -7.41 -22.67 -8.59
N TRP A 111 -6.83 -22.07 -9.64
CA TRP A 111 -7.53 -21.06 -10.45
C TRP A 111 -8.86 -21.55 -11.05
N TYR A 112 -8.97 -22.86 -11.33
CA TYR A 112 -10.18 -23.51 -11.86
C TYR A 112 -11.26 -23.77 -10.79
N LEU A 113 -10.92 -23.67 -9.50
CA LEU A 113 -11.84 -23.71 -8.36
C LEU A 113 -11.83 -22.35 -7.66
N PHE A 114 -11.87 -21.27 -8.44
CA PHE A 114 -11.76 -19.93 -7.90
C PHE A 114 -12.87 -19.63 -6.88
N ASP A 115 -12.47 -19.47 -5.63
CA ASP A 115 -13.27 -18.85 -4.60
C ASP A 115 -12.54 -17.58 -4.14
N SER A 116 -13.23 -16.43 -4.22
CA SER A 116 -12.64 -15.13 -3.93
C SER A 116 -12.13 -15.00 -2.48
N LYS A 117 -12.68 -15.75 -1.53
CA LYS A 117 -12.27 -15.72 -0.13
C LYS A 117 -11.03 -16.61 0.07
N VAL A 118 -11.05 -17.82 -0.46
CA VAL A 118 -9.90 -18.76 -0.41
C VAL A 118 -8.70 -18.16 -1.14
N PHE A 119 -8.92 -17.62 -2.34
CA PHE A 119 -7.87 -16.94 -3.11
C PHE A 119 -7.24 -15.80 -2.31
N ARG A 120 -8.05 -14.90 -1.72
CA ARG A 120 -7.54 -13.79 -0.89
C ARG A 120 -6.78 -14.29 0.34
N LEU A 121 -7.26 -15.32 1.02
CA LEU A 121 -6.58 -15.89 2.19
C LEU A 121 -5.23 -16.52 1.82
N ASN A 122 -5.17 -17.24 0.70
CA ASN A 122 -3.93 -17.84 0.20
C ASN A 122 -2.94 -16.78 -0.30
N GLN A 123 -3.41 -15.72 -0.95
CA GLN A 123 -2.56 -14.59 -1.35
C GLN A 123 -2.05 -13.82 -0.13
N LEU A 124 -2.89 -13.63 0.89
CA LEU A 124 -2.45 -12.99 2.13
C LEU A 124 -1.36 -13.83 2.80
N SER A 125 -1.52 -15.15 2.93
CA SER A 125 -0.51 -15.99 3.56
C SER A 125 0.80 -16.10 2.76
N SER A 126 0.73 -16.07 1.43
CA SER A 126 1.93 -16.15 0.57
C SER A 126 2.65 -14.81 0.38
N LEU A 127 1.93 -13.71 0.23
CA LEU A 127 2.50 -12.39 -0.08
C LEU A 127 2.84 -11.57 1.17
N LEU A 128 2.10 -11.77 2.27
CA LEU A 128 2.28 -11.04 3.52
C LEU A 128 2.35 -12.05 4.66
N PRO A 129 3.54 -12.44 5.13
CA PRO A 129 3.63 -13.28 6.31
C PRO A 129 2.98 -12.51 7.47
N LEU A 130 1.77 -12.93 7.85
CA LEU A 130 0.99 -12.36 8.95
C LEU A 130 1.69 -12.76 10.24
N SER A 131 2.77 -12.06 10.58
CA SER A 131 3.38 -12.15 11.89
C SER A 131 2.65 -11.17 12.80
N PHE A 132 2.01 -11.70 13.82
CA PHE A 132 1.49 -10.89 14.91
C PHE A 132 2.59 -10.82 15.97
N SER A 133 3.08 -9.62 16.27
CA SER A 133 3.97 -9.44 17.42
C SER A 133 3.23 -9.88 18.69
N THR A 134 3.82 -10.82 19.44
CA THR A 134 3.24 -11.40 20.67
C THR A 134 3.50 -10.53 21.91
N TRP A 135 3.67 -9.22 21.73
CA TRP A 135 3.98 -8.30 22.83
C TRP A 135 2.85 -8.23 23.85
N SER A 136 3.21 -8.31 25.13
CA SER A 136 2.28 -8.09 26.23
C SER A 136 1.82 -6.62 26.28
N SER A 137 0.72 -6.37 26.97
CA SER A 137 0.20 -5.00 27.18
C SER A 137 1.26 -4.08 27.80
N GLN A 138 2.08 -4.59 28.72
CA GLN A 138 3.17 -3.83 29.37
C GLN A 138 4.25 -3.40 28.36
N LYS A 139 4.68 -4.29 27.46
CA LYS A 139 5.67 -3.94 26.41
C LYS A 139 5.10 -2.87 25.48
N TRP A 140 3.82 -2.97 25.13
CA TRP A 140 3.16 -1.93 24.35
C TRP A 140 3.13 -0.59 25.08
N GLN A 141 2.76 -0.57 26.35
CA GLN A 141 2.79 0.66 27.16
C GLN A 141 4.19 1.27 27.21
N GLN A 142 5.23 0.45 27.40
CA GLN A 142 6.62 0.90 27.34
C GLN A 142 6.94 1.52 25.98
N PHE A 143 6.64 0.82 24.88
CA PHE A 143 6.90 1.31 23.53
C PHE A 143 6.19 2.63 23.21
N TRP A 144 4.90 2.74 23.55
CA TRP A 144 4.11 3.94 23.30
C TRP A 144 4.54 5.13 24.17
N SER A 145 5.16 4.88 25.34
CA SER A 145 5.70 5.95 26.19
C SER A 145 7.07 6.47 25.78
N LEU A 146 7.80 5.77 24.89
CA LEU A 146 9.08 6.24 24.35
C LEU A 146 8.93 7.58 23.63
N LYS A 147 9.83 8.53 23.87
CA LYS A 147 9.84 9.85 23.20
C LYS A 147 10.49 9.80 21.82
N ILE A 148 9.98 8.96 20.91
CA ILE A 148 10.50 8.83 19.53
C ILE A 148 9.61 9.56 18.52
N ALA A 149 10.19 9.92 17.38
CA ALA A 149 9.48 10.54 16.27
C ALA A 149 8.32 9.64 15.77
N PRO A 150 7.17 10.21 15.36
CA PRO A 150 6.03 9.45 14.85
C PRO A 150 6.37 8.52 13.68
N GLU A 151 7.29 8.92 12.81
CA GLU A 151 7.75 8.16 11.66
C GLU A 151 8.59 6.95 12.09
N ALA A 152 9.53 7.15 13.04
CA ALA A 152 10.33 6.08 13.62
C ALA A 152 9.44 5.05 14.34
N ARG A 153 8.43 5.52 15.09
CA ARG A 153 7.45 4.66 15.77
C ARG A 153 6.63 3.86 14.78
N SER A 154 6.12 4.51 13.73
CA SER A 154 5.34 3.85 12.68
C SER A 154 6.17 2.79 11.94
N LEU A 155 7.44 3.08 11.67
CA LEU A 155 8.38 2.14 11.07
C LEU A 155 8.62 0.93 11.97
N TRP A 156 8.96 1.16 13.24
CA TRP A 156 9.23 0.09 14.19
C TRP A 156 7.97 -0.78 14.42
N TYR A 157 6.79 -0.17 14.55
CA TYR A 157 5.53 -0.89 14.60
C TYR A 157 5.33 -1.78 13.36
N ARG A 158 5.54 -1.26 12.15
CA ARG A 158 5.41 -2.06 10.93
C ARG A 158 6.45 -3.17 10.83
N PHE A 159 7.67 -2.93 11.30
CA PHE A 159 8.71 -3.95 11.41
C PHE A 159 8.25 -5.12 12.31
N LEU A 160 7.71 -4.85 13.49
CA LEU A 160 7.22 -5.88 14.43
C LEU A 160 6.11 -6.77 13.84
N TYR A 161 5.28 -6.20 12.96
CA TYR A 161 4.20 -6.93 12.29
C TYR A 161 4.59 -7.47 10.91
N ASN A 162 5.86 -7.36 10.52
CA ASN A 162 6.35 -7.77 9.21
C ASN A 162 5.57 -7.13 8.05
N LYS A 163 5.20 -5.85 8.21
CA LYS A 163 4.43 -5.03 7.24
C LYS A 163 5.31 -4.06 6.46
N LEU A 164 6.61 -4.33 6.40
CA LEU A 164 7.56 -3.58 5.60
C LEU A 164 7.93 -4.40 4.38
N HIS A 165 8.19 -3.73 3.27
CA HIS A 165 8.77 -4.36 2.09
C HIS A 165 10.29 -4.50 2.27
N CYS A 166 10.85 -5.50 1.61
CA CYS A 166 12.28 -5.80 1.44
C CYS A 166 12.45 -6.52 0.09
N GLN A 167 13.67 -6.77 -0.39
CA GLN A 167 13.83 -7.41 -1.71
C GLN A 167 13.13 -8.76 -1.82
N VAL A 168 13.17 -9.61 -0.78
CA VAL A 168 12.42 -10.88 -0.75
C VAL A 168 10.91 -10.70 -0.93
N THR A 169 10.36 -9.59 -0.43
CA THR A 169 8.93 -9.31 -0.60
C THR A 169 8.65 -8.70 -1.96
N VAL A 170 9.52 -7.81 -2.46
CA VAL A 170 9.38 -7.17 -3.77
C VAL A 170 9.50 -8.20 -4.91
N SER A 171 10.43 -9.15 -4.81
CA SER A 171 10.61 -10.22 -5.81
C SER A 171 9.40 -11.13 -5.97
N ARG A 172 8.51 -11.20 -4.96
CA ARG A 172 7.22 -11.92 -5.06
C ARG A 172 6.22 -11.20 -5.97
N PHE A 173 6.31 -9.87 -6.06
CA PHE A 173 5.42 -9.05 -6.89
C PHE A 173 5.99 -8.82 -8.29
N ASP A 174 7.32 -8.74 -8.41
CA ASP A 174 8.02 -8.55 -9.67
C ASP A 174 9.12 -9.59 -9.88
N SER A 175 8.92 -10.47 -10.86
CA SER A 175 9.88 -11.54 -11.20
C SER A 175 11.18 -11.02 -11.82
N GLN A 176 11.26 -9.74 -12.19
CA GLN A 176 12.50 -9.12 -12.68
C GLN A 176 13.42 -8.67 -11.54
N VAL A 177 12.90 -8.56 -10.32
CA VAL A 177 13.65 -8.14 -9.15
C VAL A 177 14.24 -9.35 -8.44
N THR A 178 15.55 -9.32 -8.18
CA THR A 178 16.22 -10.32 -7.37
C THR A 178 15.82 -10.19 -5.90
N ASP A 179 15.77 -11.30 -5.18
CA ASP A 179 15.60 -11.31 -3.73
C ASP A 179 16.89 -10.99 -2.97
N MET A 180 18.04 -10.96 -3.66
CA MET A 180 19.34 -10.67 -3.09
C MET A 180 19.46 -9.22 -2.62
N CYS A 181 20.19 -9.02 -1.52
CA CYS A 181 20.44 -7.70 -0.98
C CYS A 181 21.27 -6.84 -1.93
N ASN A 182 20.73 -5.68 -2.33
CA ASN A 182 21.40 -4.74 -3.25
C ASN A 182 22.74 -4.19 -2.73
N PHE A 183 23.04 -4.34 -1.45
CA PHE A 183 24.22 -3.73 -0.80
C PHE A 183 25.36 -4.73 -0.58
N CYS A 184 25.05 -5.93 -0.09
CA CYS A 184 26.06 -6.96 0.13
C CYS A 184 26.11 -8.02 -0.96
N GLN A 185 24.99 -8.28 -1.65
CA GLN A 185 24.85 -9.37 -2.63
C GLN A 185 25.15 -10.78 -2.10
N ASP A 186 25.26 -10.95 -0.78
CA ASP A 186 25.66 -12.22 -0.15
C ASP A 186 24.46 -13.10 0.24
N ALA A 187 23.30 -12.49 0.54
CA ALA A 187 22.12 -13.19 1.02
C ALA A 187 20.81 -12.53 0.54
N PRO A 188 19.69 -13.27 0.52
CA PRO A 188 18.36 -12.70 0.31
C PRO A 188 18.04 -11.65 1.38
N GLU A 189 17.49 -10.50 0.97
CA GLU A 189 17.11 -9.44 1.90
C GLU A 189 15.69 -9.64 2.43
N ASP A 190 15.58 -10.35 3.56
CA ASP A 190 14.40 -10.32 4.42
C ASP A 190 14.44 -9.09 5.36
N LEU A 191 13.44 -8.91 6.25
CA LEU A 191 13.44 -7.76 7.16
C LEU A 191 14.60 -7.78 8.17
N ARG A 192 15.03 -8.96 8.62
CA ARG A 192 16.14 -9.06 9.56
C ARG A 192 17.44 -8.64 8.86
N HIS A 193 17.66 -9.08 7.63
CA HIS A 193 18.79 -8.68 6.80
C HIS A 193 18.73 -7.21 6.37
N LEU A 194 17.53 -6.69 6.07
CA LEU A 194 17.31 -5.29 5.74
C LEU A 194 17.73 -4.35 6.86
N PHE A 195 17.64 -4.77 8.12
CA PHE A 195 17.94 -3.90 9.25
C PHE A 195 19.21 -4.26 10.01
N VAL A 196 19.56 -5.55 10.11
CA VAL A 196 20.58 -6.04 11.05
C VAL A 196 21.63 -6.91 10.36
N ASP A 197 21.24 -8.00 9.68
CA ASP A 197 22.21 -9.02 9.27
C ASP A 197 23.12 -8.60 8.10
N CYS A 198 22.71 -7.62 7.29
CA CYS A 198 23.53 -7.11 6.19
C CYS A 198 24.81 -6.44 6.73
N HIS A 199 26.00 -6.90 6.30
CA HIS A 199 27.28 -6.39 6.82
C HIS A 199 27.45 -4.87 6.69
N LYS A 200 26.95 -4.25 5.60
CA LYS A 200 26.94 -2.79 5.38
C LYS A 200 26.05 -2.01 6.35
N LYS A 201 25.00 -2.67 6.84
CA LYS A 201 24.05 -2.07 7.79
C LYS A 201 24.48 -2.37 9.23
N TRP A 202 25.10 -3.53 9.43
CA TRP A 202 25.69 -3.92 10.70
C TRP A 202 26.86 -3.03 11.11
N SER A 203 27.71 -2.57 10.18
CA SER A 203 28.79 -1.62 10.49
C SER A 203 28.27 -0.30 11.10
N ILE A 204 27.07 0.15 10.68
CA ILE A 204 26.39 1.31 11.26
C ILE A 204 25.98 1.00 12.71
N TRP A 205 25.36 -0.15 12.95
CA TRP A 205 24.99 -0.58 14.31
C TRP A 205 26.21 -0.68 15.23
N GLN A 206 27.27 -1.35 14.78
CA GLN A 206 28.50 -1.52 15.54
C GLN A 206 29.10 -0.18 15.92
N THR A 207 29.26 0.73 14.94
CA THR A 207 29.83 2.06 15.19
C THR A 207 28.96 2.86 16.15
N VAL A 208 27.63 2.79 15.98
CA VAL A 208 26.72 3.59 16.79
C VAL A 208 26.67 3.11 18.25
N LEU A 209 26.60 1.79 18.43
CA LEU A 209 26.51 1.16 19.74
C LEU A 209 27.85 1.20 20.49
N SER A 210 28.99 1.05 19.80
CA SER A 210 30.31 1.11 20.45
C SER A 210 30.61 2.48 21.05
N GLN A 211 30.12 3.56 20.42
CA GLN A 211 30.27 4.91 21.01
C GLN A 211 29.27 5.15 22.13
N PHE A 212 28.07 4.54 22.07
CA PHE A 212 27.03 4.72 23.08
C PHE A 212 27.32 3.94 24.36
N ALA A 213 27.78 2.69 24.25
CA ALA A 213 28.10 1.79 25.34
C ALA A 213 29.42 1.05 25.04
N PRO A 214 30.58 1.72 25.17
CA PRO A 214 31.89 1.18 24.77
C PRO A 214 32.34 -0.05 25.57
N TYR A 215 31.70 -0.32 26.71
CA TYR A 215 31.96 -1.46 27.58
C TYR A 215 31.08 -2.68 27.26
N LEU A 216 30.17 -2.58 26.29
CA LEU A 216 29.34 -3.70 25.84
C LEU A 216 29.63 -4.03 24.38
N GLU A 217 29.70 -5.33 24.10
CA GLU A 217 29.77 -5.85 22.74
C GLU A 217 28.40 -6.39 22.33
N PHE A 218 27.73 -5.68 21.41
CA PHE A 218 26.45 -6.12 20.86
C PHE A 218 26.68 -6.99 19.64
N GLN A 219 26.01 -8.15 19.60
CA GLN A 219 25.91 -9.00 18.42
C GLN A 219 24.62 -8.71 17.65
N GLN A 220 24.52 -9.23 16.42
CA GLN A 220 23.34 -9.07 15.57
C GLN A 220 22.07 -9.58 16.26
N ASP A 221 22.16 -10.73 16.96
CA ASP A 221 21.04 -11.28 17.72
C ASP A 221 20.60 -10.39 18.88
N ASP A 222 21.53 -9.71 19.56
CA ASP A 222 21.18 -8.77 20.64
C ASP A 222 20.38 -7.59 20.09
N VAL A 223 20.85 -6.98 19.00
CA VAL A 223 20.15 -5.86 18.36
C VAL A 223 18.79 -6.31 17.84
N TYR A 224 18.71 -7.48 17.21
CA TYR A 224 17.45 -8.02 16.76
C TYR A 224 16.49 -8.31 17.93
N ALA A 225 16.99 -8.81 19.07
CA ALA A 225 16.20 -9.03 20.26
C ALA A 225 15.74 -7.71 20.92
N ILE A 226 16.57 -6.67 20.93
CA ILE A 226 16.15 -5.33 21.37
C ILE A 226 15.01 -4.82 20.48
N LEU A 227 15.15 -4.93 19.15
CA LEU A 227 14.14 -4.48 18.20
C LEU A 227 12.85 -5.28 18.30
N MET A 228 12.94 -6.61 18.40
CA MET A 228 11.79 -7.51 18.39
C MET A 228 11.13 -7.66 19.76
N ASN A 229 11.84 -7.44 20.87
CA ASN A 229 11.35 -7.79 22.20
C ASN A 229 11.53 -6.69 23.26
N LEU A 230 12.10 -5.54 22.91
CA LEU A 230 12.54 -4.50 23.86
C LEU A 230 13.46 -5.09 24.94
N GLN A 231 14.34 -6.02 24.52
CA GLN A 231 15.28 -6.68 25.43
C GLN A 231 16.10 -5.62 26.18
N GLN A 232 16.20 -5.81 27.49
CA GLN A 232 16.96 -4.93 28.35
C GLN A 232 18.39 -5.46 28.51
N HIS A 233 19.34 -4.53 28.61
CA HIS A 233 20.73 -4.84 28.90
C HIS A 233 21.15 -4.13 30.19
N ASP A 234 21.90 -4.84 31.02
CA ASP A 234 22.46 -4.30 32.25
C ASP A 234 23.53 -3.24 31.94
N TYR A 235 23.80 -2.39 32.94
CA TYR A 235 24.82 -1.34 32.87
C TYR A 235 24.59 -0.25 31.82
N VAL A 236 23.47 -0.26 31.11
CA VAL A 236 23.08 0.76 30.14
C VAL A 236 21.72 1.39 30.49
N ASN A 237 21.56 2.67 30.16
CA ASN A 237 20.24 3.29 30.18
C ASN A 237 19.38 2.73 29.03
N ASN A 238 18.57 1.72 29.35
CA ASN A 238 17.70 1.05 28.39
C ASN A 238 16.73 1.99 27.66
N THR A 239 16.25 3.05 28.31
CA THR A 239 15.39 4.03 27.62
C THR A 239 16.17 4.74 26.53
N ARG A 240 17.39 5.22 26.82
CA ARG A 240 18.26 5.87 25.82
C ARG A 240 18.70 4.90 24.72
N LEU A 241 18.96 3.64 25.07
CA LEU A 241 19.27 2.59 24.09
C LEU A 241 18.10 2.41 23.10
N LEU A 242 16.86 2.31 23.59
CA LEU A 242 15.68 2.21 22.71
C LEU A 242 15.48 3.45 21.84
N LEU A 243 15.73 4.65 22.37
CA LEU A 243 15.71 5.88 21.56
C LEU A 243 16.76 5.82 20.44
N LEU A 244 17.97 5.35 20.74
CA LEU A 244 19.04 5.18 19.76
C LEU A 244 18.66 4.16 18.69
N CYS A 245 18.19 2.97 19.09
CA CYS A 245 17.72 1.94 18.17
C CYS A 245 16.62 2.45 17.23
N SER A 246 15.68 3.25 17.73
CA SER A 246 14.64 3.87 16.89
C SER A 246 15.22 4.81 15.82
N SER A 247 16.28 5.56 16.19
CA SER A 247 16.97 6.50 15.30
C SER A 247 17.73 5.76 14.21
N VAL A 248 18.48 4.72 14.59
CA VAL A 248 19.24 3.87 13.66
C VAL A 248 18.28 3.19 12.68
N LEU A 249 17.21 2.56 13.17
CA LEU A 249 16.20 1.89 12.34
C LEU A 249 15.63 2.85 11.27
N MET A 250 15.25 4.06 11.70
CA MET A 250 14.68 5.07 10.80
C MET A 250 15.67 5.52 9.73
N HIS A 251 16.92 5.76 10.08
CA HIS A 251 17.91 6.28 9.13
C HIS A 251 18.44 5.20 8.20
N ILE A 252 18.58 3.94 8.66
CA ILE A 252 18.88 2.80 7.78
C ILE A 252 17.76 2.64 6.75
N TRP A 253 16.50 2.62 7.18
CA TRP A 253 15.36 2.49 6.26
C TRP A 253 15.33 3.61 5.21
N ARG A 254 15.48 4.87 5.65
CA ARG A 254 15.48 6.02 4.75
C ARG A 254 16.65 5.96 3.75
N ALA A 255 17.85 5.62 4.21
CA ALA A 255 19.02 5.55 3.35
C ALA A 255 18.91 4.39 2.34
N HIS A 256 18.40 3.23 2.79
CA HIS A 256 18.15 2.08 1.94
C HIS A 256 17.23 2.45 0.77
N TRP A 257 16.04 2.97 1.05
CA TRP A 257 15.06 3.26 -0.01
C TRP A 257 15.44 4.45 -0.88
N ARG A 258 16.15 5.45 -0.35
CA ARG A 258 16.73 6.50 -1.19
C ARG A 258 17.80 5.96 -2.14
N SER A 259 18.57 4.97 -1.72
CA SER A 259 19.53 4.32 -2.60
C SER A 259 18.83 3.49 -3.67
N VAL A 260 17.73 2.81 -3.34
CA VAL A 260 16.99 1.97 -4.30
C VAL A 260 16.19 2.82 -5.30
N PHE A 261 15.44 3.82 -4.84
CA PHE A 261 14.53 4.61 -5.69
C PHE A 261 15.21 5.84 -6.29
N ASP A 262 15.98 6.57 -5.49
CA ASP A 262 16.55 7.87 -5.89
C ASP A 262 18.01 7.74 -6.35
N GLN A 263 18.57 6.53 -6.38
CA GLN A 263 19.98 6.25 -6.74
C GLN A 263 21.00 7.04 -5.90
N VAL A 264 20.62 7.44 -4.68
CA VAL A 264 21.51 8.16 -3.76
C VAL A 264 22.49 7.16 -3.12
N PRO A 265 23.82 7.40 -3.19
CA PRO A 265 24.80 6.47 -2.62
C PRO A 265 24.57 6.18 -1.12
N PHE A 266 24.62 4.91 -0.74
CA PHE A 266 24.52 4.48 0.65
C PHE A 266 25.86 4.69 1.37
N GLN A 267 25.99 5.83 2.04
CA GLN A 267 27.22 6.24 2.73
C GLN A 267 27.08 6.10 4.24
N GLU A 268 27.72 5.07 4.80
CA GLU A 268 27.63 4.71 6.23
C GLU A 268 27.95 5.89 7.17
N HIS A 269 29.04 6.63 6.90
CA HIS A 269 29.47 7.76 7.71
C HIS A 269 28.42 8.90 7.78
N VAL A 270 27.79 9.25 6.66
CA VAL A 270 26.73 10.28 6.61
C VAL A 270 25.49 9.82 7.39
N ILE A 271 25.17 8.53 7.31
CA ILE A 271 24.05 7.95 8.05
C ILE A 271 24.32 8.04 9.56
N ILE A 272 25.51 7.65 10.00
CA ILE A 272 25.95 7.70 11.40
C ILE A 272 25.88 9.13 11.95
N GLU A 273 26.41 10.13 11.22
CA GLU A 273 26.34 11.55 11.62
C GLU A 273 24.89 12.02 11.82
N LYS A 274 24.00 11.66 10.89
CA LYS A 274 22.58 11.97 10.99
C LYS A 274 21.91 11.26 12.16
N ILE A 275 22.34 10.04 12.50
CA ILE A 275 21.81 9.27 13.64
C ILE A 275 22.12 10.03 14.92
N TYR A 276 23.37 10.44 15.13
CA TYR A 276 23.77 11.20 16.32
C TYR A 276 23.10 12.56 16.40
N THR A 277 23.08 13.31 15.30
CA THR A 277 22.39 14.61 15.25
C THR A 277 20.92 14.49 15.67
N HIS A 278 20.24 13.43 15.21
CA HIS A 278 18.86 13.16 15.58
C HIS A 278 18.73 12.68 17.04
N PHE A 279 19.62 11.78 17.48
CA PHE A 279 19.63 11.23 18.83
C PHE A 279 19.86 12.31 19.90
N HIS A 280 20.82 13.22 19.69
CA HIS A 280 21.08 14.33 20.61
C HIS A 280 19.90 15.31 20.74
N ARG A 281 19.10 15.47 19.68
CA ARG A 281 17.88 16.30 19.74
C ARG A 281 16.77 15.66 20.57
N ILE A 282 16.65 14.33 20.51
CA ILE A 282 15.59 13.58 21.20
C ILE A 282 15.97 13.26 22.65
N SER A 283 17.25 13.01 22.91
CA SER A 283 17.82 12.74 24.22
C SER A 283 18.94 13.74 24.52
N PRO A 284 18.61 15.02 24.78
CA PRO A 284 19.59 15.98 25.29
C PRO A 284 20.16 15.44 26.61
N HIS A 285 21.44 15.71 26.84
CA HIS A 285 22.17 15.28 28.03
C HIS A 285 21.52 15.79 29.32
#